data_AF-A0A922WT92-F1
#
_entry.id   AF-A0A922WT92-F1
#
_cell.length_a   1.000
_cell.length_b   1.000
_cell.length_c   1.000
_cell.angle_alpha   90.00
_cell.angle_beta   90.00
_cell.angle_gamma   90.00
#
_symmetry.space_group_name_H-M   'P 1'
#
loop_
_entity.id
_entity.type
_entity.pdbx_description
1 polymer ?
#
loop_
_entity_poly.entity_id
_entity_poly.type
_entity_poly.pdbx_seq_one_letter_code
_entity_poly.pdbx_strand_id
1 'polypeptide(L)'
;MLAGMAPALDAREWRFIVTDGAAPADAFALIREDEGATAIVPGEGGGFARITLQVHSALDGVGLTAAVATTLAQAGIACNVVAGYHHDHLFVPWHRRDEALERLQRLAQFG
;
A
#
# COMPACT_ATOMS: atom_id res chain seq x y z
N MET A 1 17.30 9.67 -0.35
CA MET A 1 16.15 9.14 -1.12
C MET A 1 15.09 8.47 -0.22
N LEU A 2 15.34 8.28 1.09
CA LEU A 2 14.32 7.85 2.05
C LEU A 2 13.96 8.98 3.04
N ALA A 3 14.88 9.92 3.28
CA ALA A 3 14.62 11.16 3.99
C ALA A 3 13.40 11.92 3.43
N GLY A 4 12.36 12.07 4.25
CA GLY A 4 11.11 12.75 3.91
C GLY A 4 9.92 11.83 3.58
N MET A 5 10.06 10.51 3.70
CA MET A 5 8.93 9.58 3.64
C MET A 5 8.05 9.74 4.90
N ALA A 6 6.78 10.12 4.73
CA ALA A 6 5.80 10.15 5.80
C ALA A 6 4.73 9.06 5.59
N PRO A 7 4.88 7.87 6.19
CA PRO A 7 3.88 6.81 6.07
C PRO A 7 2.64 7.15 6.90
N ALA A 8 1.47 7.10 6.27
CA ALA A 8 0.19 7.40 6.90
C ALA A 8 -0.77 6.20 6.78
N LEU A 9 -1.26 5.71 7.92
CA LEU A 9 -2.20 4.60 8.01
C LEU A 9 -3.65 5.09 7.82
N ASP A 10 -4.38 4.47 6.89
CA ASP A 10 -5.82 4.70 6.72
C ASP A 10 -6.59 3.98 7.85
N ALA A 11 -7.64 4.64 8.36
CA ALA A 11 -8.48 4.09 9.42
C ALA A 11 -9.45 2.99 8.94
N ARG A 12 -9.67 2.85 7.63
CA ARG A 12 -10.58 1.88 7.04
C ARG A 12 -9.89 0.56 6.72
N GLU A 13 -10.65 -0.53 6.81
CA GLU A 13 -10.30 -1.81 6.21
C GLU A 13 -10.54 -1.80 4.69
N TRP A 14 -9.70 -2.56 3.98
CA TRP A 14 -9.69 -2.66 2.53
C TRP A 14 -9.80 -4.10 2.08
N ARG A 15 -10.41 -4.29 0.90
CA ARG A 15 -10.63 -5.58 0.24
C ARG A 15 -10.10 -5.55 -1.18
N PHE A 16 -9.50 -6.65 -1.58
CA PHE A 16 -9.24 -6.96 -2.99
C PHE A 16 -10.35 -7.90 -3.45
N ILE A 17 -11.10 -7.50 -4.48
CA ILE A 17 -12.17 -8.29 -5.07
C ILE A 17 -11.97 -8.39 -6.57
N VAL A 18 -12.41 -9.48 -7.18
CA VAL A 18 -12.52 -9.59 -8.64
C VAL A 18 -13.93 -9.14 -9.05
N THR A 19 -14.03 -8.36 -10.12
CA THR A 19 -15.29 -7.93 -10.73
C THR A 19 -15.29 -8.19 -12.23
N ASP A 20 -16.39 -8.77 -12.71
CA ASP A 20 -16.60 -9.11 -14.12
C ASP A 20 -17.46 -8.05 -14.85
N GLY A 21 -17.63 -6.87 -14.23
CA GLY A 21 -18.57 -5.85 -14.70
C GLY A 21 -18.14 -4.41 -14.44
N ALA A 22 -19.11 -3.56 -14.14
CA ALA A 22 -18.84 -2.15 -13.84
C ALA A 22 -17.92 -2.03 -12.61
N ALA A 23 -16.95 -1.12 -12.70
CA ALA A 23 -16.07 -0.82 -11.57
C ALA A 23 -16.90 -0.27 -10.40
N PRO A 24 -16.69 -0.76 -9.16
CA PRO A 24 -17.33 -0.18 -7.99
C PRO A 24 -17.05 1.32 -7.91
N ALA A 25 -18.08 2.12 -7.61
CA ALA A 25 -17.97 3.57 -7.60
C ALA A 25 -17.01 4.10 -6.52
N ASP A 26 -16.80 3.33 -5.46
CA ASP A 26 -15.92 3.63 -4.32
C ASP A 26 -14.57 2.90 -4.40
N ALA A 27 -14.25 2.28 -5.54
CA ALA A 27 -12.96 1.65 -5.76
C ALA A 27 -11.83 2.67 -5.67
N PHE A 28 -10.86 2.38 -4.82
CA PHE A 28 -9.61 3.13 -4.76
C PHE A 28 -8.72 2.84 -5.97
N ALA A 29 -8.67 1.58 -6.40
CA ALA A 29 -7.92 1.16 -7.58
C ALA A 29 -8.70 0.12 -8.36
N LEU A 30 -8.52 0.13 -9.68
CA LEU A 30 -9.00 -0.88 -10.61
C LEU A 30 -7.82 -1.32 -11.47
N ILE A 31 -7.53 -2.61 -11.45
CA ILE A 31 -6.49 -3.25 -12.25
C ILE A 31 -7.20 -4.20 -13.20
N ARG A 32 -6.98 -4.06 -14.50
CA ARG A 32 -7.52 -4.99 -15.50
C ARG A 32 -6.51 -6.08 -15.73
N GLU A 33 -6.87 -7.31 -15.36
CA GLU A 33 -6.06 -8.52 -15.53
C GLU A 33 -6.75 -9.42 -16.55
N ASP A 34 -6.04 -10.42 -17.08
CA ASP A 34 -6.58 -11.31 -18.11
C ASP A 34 -7.68 -12.22 -17.53
N GLU A 35 -7.61 -12.52 -16.22
CA GLU A 35 -8.54 -13.36 -15.48
C GLU A 35 -9.79 -12.59 -14.99
N GLY A 36 -9.78 -11.26 -15.04
CA GLY A 36 -10.84 -10.39 -14.50
C GLY A 36 -10.30 -9.05 -14.02
N ALA A 37 -11.16 -8.10 -13.71
CA ALA A 37 -10.71 -6.83 -13.13
C ALA A 37 -10.61 -6.95 -11.61
N THR A 38 -9.43 -6.71 -11.03
CA THR A 38 -9.27 -6.54 -9.59
C THR A 38 -9.67 -5.12 -9.19
N ALA A 39 -10.58 -5.00 -8.22
CA ALA A 39 -10.94 -3.75 -7.57
C ALA A 39 -10.48 -3.76 -6.11
N ILE A 40 -9.89 -2.64 -5.67
CA ILE A 40 -9.55 -2.42 -4.27
C ILE A 40 -10.59 -1.46 -3.68
N VAL A 41 -11.41 -1.93 -2.76
CA VAL A 41 -12.57 -1.21 -2.22
C VAL A 41 -12.51 -1.15 -0.68
N PRO A 42 -13.10 -0.13 -0.04
CA PRO A 42 -13.29 -0.16 1.41
C PRO A 42 -14.25 -1.30 1.81
N GLY A 43 -14.07 -1.82 3.02
CA GLY A 43 -15.07 -2.70 3.64
C GLY A 43 -14.51 -3.52 4.80
N GLU A 44 -15.35 -3.67 5.83
CA GLU A 44 -15.05 -4.46 7.02
C GLU A 44 -14.80 -5.94 6.69
N GLY A 45 -13.95 -6.58 7.49
CA GLY A 45 -13.55 -7.98 7.29
C GLY A 45 -12.68 -8.17 6.06
N GLY A 46 -12.12 -7.08 5.52
CA GLY A 46 -11.31 -7.11 4.32
C GLY A 46 -9.89 -7.59 4.53
N GLY A 47 -9.43 -7.53 5.78
CA GLY A 47 -8.17 -8.12 6.17
C GLY A 47 -6.94 -7.33 5.73
N PHE A 48 -7.10 -6.19 5.06
CA PHE A 48 -6.00 -5.30 4.68
C PHE A 48 -6.15 -3.89 5.25
N ALA A 49 -5.03 -3.29 5.61
CA ALA A 49 -4.88 -1.88 5.91
C ALA A 49 -4.06 -1.21 4.80
N ARG A 50 -4.40 0.03 4.46
CA ARG A 50 -3.65 0.83 3.51
C ARG A 50 -2.71 1.79 4.25
N ILE A 51 -1.44 1.78 3.88
CA ILE A 51 -0.44 2.78 4.29
C ILE A 51 -0.03 3.57 3.05
N THR A 52 -0.24 4.88 3.06
CA THR A 52 0.21 5.77 1.99
C THR A 52 1.60 6.30 2.29
N LEU A 53 2.53 6.16 1.36
CA LEU A 53 3.87 6.73 1.45
C LEU A 53 3.86 8.13 0.83
N GLN A 54 3.78 9.15 1.67
CA GLN A 54 3.89 10.52 1.19
C GLN A 54 5.38 10.83 0.99
N VAL A 55 5.80 10.94 -0.26
CA VAL A 55 7.20 11.21 -0.62
C VAL A 55 7.25 12.47 -1.48
N HIS A 56 8.26 13.30 -1.26
CA HIS A 56 8.48 14.55 -2.02
C HIS A 56 9.34 14.34 -3.28
N SER A 57 9.58 13.10 -3.72
CA SER A 57 10.43 12.80 -4.89
C SER A 57 9.61 12.23 -6.06
N ALA A 58 10.00 12.63 -7.28
CA ALA A 58 9.37 12.28 -8.55
C ALA A 58 9.27 10.76 -8.79
N LEU A 59 8.34 10.36 -9.67
CA LEU A 59 8.03 8.99 -10.12
C LEU A 59 9.25 8.14 -10.54
N ASP A 60 10.39 8.76 -10.82
CA ASP A 60 11.63 8.11 -11.26
C ASP A 60 12.60 7.75 -10.10
N GLY A 61 12.14 7.85 -8.86
CA GLY A 61 12.93 7.54 -7.67
C GLY A 61 13.30 6.06 -7.57
N VAL A 62 14.55 5.71 -7.88
CA VAL A 62 15.04 4.33 -7.76
C VAL A 62 15.30 3.97 -6.29
N GLY A 63 14.67 2.91 -5.79
CA GLY A 63 15.05 2.25 -4.53
C GLY A 63 14.04 2.37 -3.38
N LEU A 64 13.06 3.28 -3.45
CA LEU A 64 12.03 3.40 -2.41
C LEU A 64 11.24 2.10 -2.24
N THR A 65 10.63 1.61 -3.33
CA THR A 65 9.82 0.38 -3.32
C THR A 65 10.64 -0.80 -2.81
N ALA A 66 11.92 -0.90 -3.21
CA ALA A 66 12.81 -1.97 -2.77
C ALA A 66 13.09 -1.90 -1.25
N ALA A 67 13.38 -0.71 -0.71
CA ALA A 67 13.65 -0.52 0.71
C ALA A 67 12.41 -0.83 1.58
N VAL A 68 11.24 -0.37 1.13
CA VAL A 68 9.95 -0.61 1.81
C VAL A 68 9.60 -2.10 1.79
N ALA A 69 9.64 -2.74 0.61
CA ALA A 69 9.32 -4.15 0.45
C ALA A 69 10.29 -5.02 1.28
N THR A 70 11.59 -4.72 1.26
CA THR A 70 12.60 -5.44 2.05
C THR A 70 12.33 -5.32 3.55
N THR A 71 12.03 -4.11 4.03
CA THR A 71 11.77 -3.85 5.45
C THR A 71 10.57 -4.64 5.97
N LEU A 72 9.49 -4.71 5.19
CA LEU A 72 8.30 -5.47 5.57
C LEU A 72 8.50 -6.98 5.39
N ALA A 73 9.19 -7.41 4.33
CA ALA A 73 9.51 -8.82 4.11
C ALA A 73 10.40 -9.40 5.22
N GLN A 74 11.38 -8.66 5.73
CA GLN A 74 12.21 -9.07 6.88
C GLN A 74 11.39 -9.27 8.17
N ALA A 75 10.22 -8.64 8.27
CA ALA A 75 9.27 -8.84 9.35
C ALA A 75 8.23 -9.94 9.05
N GLY A 76 8.29 -10.57 7.88
CA GLY A 76 7.26 -11.50 7.39
C GLY A 76 5.91 -10.83 7.13
N ILE A 77 5.89 -9.53 6.84
CA ILE A 77 4.68 -8.76 6.54
C ILE A 77 4.52 -8.69 5.02
N ALA A 78 3.37 -9.15 4.51
CA ALA A 78 3.01 -8.98 3.11
C ALA A 78 2.90 -7.49 2.75
N CYS A 79 3.42 -7.10 1.59
CA CYS A 79 3.46 -5.73 1.10
C CYS A 79 2.93 -5.68 -0.34
N ASN A 80 1.63 -5.47 -0.49
CA ASN A 80 0.99 -5.36 -1.80
C ASN A 80 1.03 -3.89 -2.23
N VAL A 81 1.93 -3.54 -3.16
CA VAL A 81 2.17 -2.15 -3.56
C VAL A 81 1.27 -1.76 -4.74
N VAL A 82 0.68 -0.58 -4.65
CA VAL A 82 -0.01 0.11 -5.74
C VAL A 82 0.65 1.48 -5.91
N ALA A 83 1.39 1.65 -6.99
CA ALA A 83 2.03 2.93 -7.31
C ALA A 83 1.00 3.90 -7.89
N GLY A 84 0.77 5.02 -7.20
CA GLY A 84 -0.04 6.14 -7.68
C GLY A 84 0.83 7.22 -8.28
N TYR A 85 0.23 8.13 -9.06
CA TYR A 85 0.97 9.26 -9.65
C TYR A 85 1.63 10.16 -8.59
N HIS A 86 0.98 10.34 -7.44
CA HIS A 86 1.47 11.19 -6.37
C HIS A 86 2.20 10.41 -5.27
N HIS A 87 1.69 9.23 -4.93
CA HIS A 87 2.13 8.47 -3.77
C HIS A 87 2.04 6.98 -4.04
N ASP A 88 2.93 6.22 -3.42
CA ASP A 88 2.78 4.77 -3.35
C ASP A 88 1.84 4.39 -2.21
N HIS A 89 1.05 3.35 -2.44
CA HIS A 89 0.10 2.82 -1.48
C HIS A 89 0.41 1.36 -1.20
N LEU A 90 0.63 1.05 0.07
CA LEU A 90 0.94 -0.30 0.52
C LEU A 90 -0.30 -0.90 1.18
N PHE A 91 -0.68 -2.10 0.77
CA PHE A 91 -1.69 -2.89 1.47
C PHE A 91 -1.00 -3.99 2.26
N VAL A 92 -1.20 -3.95 3.57
CA VAL A 92 -0.61 -4.88 4.55
C VAL A 92 -1.72 -5.58 5.33
N PRO A 93 -1.49 -6.76 5.93
CA PRO A 93 -2.51 -7.42 6.75
C PRO A 93 -3.02 -6.52 7.87
N TRP A 94 -4.34 -6.40 8.01
CA TRP A 94 -5.01 -5.50 8.96
C TRP A 94 -4.53 -5.69 10.40
N HIS A 95 -4.36 -6.94 10.81
CA HIS A 95 -3.92 -7.30 12.17
C HIS A 95 -2.44 -6.95 12.45
N ARG A 96 -1.65 -6.61 11.43
CA ARG A 96 -0.24 -6.18 11.55
C ARG A 96 0.00 -4.74 11.10
N ARG A 97 -1.06 -3.97 10.85
CA ARG A 97 -0.96 -2.61 10.28
C ARG A 97 -0.12 -1.66 11.13
N ASP A 98 -0.23 -1.76 12.46
CA ASP A 98 0.51 -0.89 13.38
C ASP A 98 2.00 -1.26 13.42
N GLU A 99 2.32 -2.57 13.39
CA GLU A 99 3.70 -3.06 13.27
C GLU A 99 4.33 -2.62 11.94
N ALA A 100 3.58 -2.72 10.84
CA ALA A 100 4.03 -2.27 9.53
C ALA A 100 4.30 -0.77 9.52
N LEU A 101 3.37 0.04 10.05
CA LEU A 101 3.53 1.49 10.17
C LEU A 101 4.78 1.85 10.97
N GLU A 102 4.98 1.24 12.14
CA GLU A 102 6.12 1.50 13.00
C GLU A 102 7.46 1.20 12.30
N ARG A 103 7.55 0.08 11.58
CA ARG A 103 8.76 -0.27 10.81
C ARG A 103 9.05 0.73 9.69
N LEU A 104 8.02 1.18 8.97
CA LEU A 104 8.17 2.18 7.92
C LEU A 104 8.55 3.56 8.48
N GLN A 105 8.02 3.93 9.64
CA GLN A 105 8.42 5.15 10.34
C GLN A 105 9.89 5.11 10.76
N ARG A 106 10.38 3.97 11.27
CA ARG A 106 11.81 3.78 11.54
C ARG A 106 12.64 3.90 10.26
N LEU A 107 12.23 3.23 9.17
CA LEU A 107 12.92 3.33 7.89
C LEU A 107 13.04 4.79 7.41
N ALA A 108 11.98 5.59 7.56
CA ALA A 108 11.98 7.01 7.19
C ALA A 108 12.92 7.89 8.04
N GLN A 109 13.20 7.50 9.28
CA GLN A 109 14.08 8.24 10.19
C GLN A 109 15.56 7.93 9.96
N PHE A 110 15.89 6.74 9.45
CA PHE A 110 17.26 6.24 9.34
C PHE A 110 17.81 6.12 7.91
N GLY A 111 17.06 6.52 6.88
CA GLY A 111 17.49 6.50 5.47
C GLY A 111 17.41 7.86 4.77
#